data_AF-A0A1G9H5W7-F1
#
_entry.id   AF-A0A1G9H5W7-F1
#
_cell.length_a   1.000
_cell.length_b   1.000
_cell.length_c   1.000
_cell.angle_alpha   90.00
_cell.angle_beta   90.00
_cell.angle_gamma   90.00
#
_symmetry.space_group_name_H-M   'P 1'
#
loop_
_entity.id
_entity.type
_entity.pdbx_description
1 polymer ?
#
loop_
_entity_poly.entity_id
_entity_poly.type
_entity_poly.pdbx_seq_one_letter_code
_entity_poly.pdbx_strand_id
1 'polypeptide(L)'
;MSDDEELRDRLLNDDFDGDPETATILRKEARNTLDHQIDALDDIDEKAARILRLNVLLIGIVLSALSLAAQTDPTYISDSSIEELHINDFLNRFVGVGVVSLLFSSGLAALTYTSSEFKAGVNSNDVALLFEQDYTGKQSEEAVAKSYALWMNFNKKTNVLNTPLITATSLLLVVSITHFSLGVYDALIGEVSWMLILIAWGIIGVFVYTAELPKQVQRALGESDTVLTIQSKARSFISFIKSIPYRLAGFDRSWRRKR
;
A
#
# COMPACT_ATOMS: atom_id res chain seq x y z
N MET A 1 11.87 -11.55 22.56
CA MET A 1 11.00 -12.63 22.08
C MET A 1 9.84 -11.94 21.40
N SER A 2 9.61 -12.20 20.11
CA SER A 2 8.47 -11.63 19.39
C SER A 2 7.18 -12.32 19.83
N ASP A 3 6.02 -11.69 19.64
CA ASP A 3 4.72 -12.30 19.99
C ASP A 3 4.50 -13.62 19.21
N ASP A 4 5.14 -13.76 18.03
CA ASP A 4 5.12 -14.99 17.24
C ASP A 4 5.93 -16.12 17.88
N GLU A 5 7.08 -15.80 18.47
CA GLU A 5 7.91 -16.77 19.18
C GLU A 5 7.20 -17.27 20.44
N GLU A 6 6.55 -16.38 21.18
CA GLU A 6 5.77 -16.76 22.37
C GLU A 6 4.56 -17.61 22.01
N LEU A 7 3.76 -17.21 21.00
CA LEU A 7 2.62 -18.00 20.55
C LEU A 7 3.06 -19.37 20.04
N ARG A 8 4.15 -19.42 19.26
CA ARG A 8 4.71 -20.67 18.75
C ARG A 8 5.20 -21.56 19.89
N ASP A 9 5.89 -21.01 20.88
CA ASP A 9 6.37 -21.76 22.04
C ASP A 9 5.20 -22.33 22.84
N ARG A 10 4.16 -21.53 23.11
CA ARG A 10 2.93 -21.99 23.78
C ARG A 10 2.23 -23.10 23.01
N LEU A 11 2.05 -22.93 21.69
CA LEU A 11 1.39 -23.94 20.86
C LEU A 11 2.23 -25.22 20.73
N LEU A 12 3.56 -25.15 20.77
CA LEU A 12 4.41 -26.33 20.67
C LEU A 12 4.57 -27.07 21.99
N ASN A 13 4.49 -26.38 23.12
CA ASN A 13 4.72 -26.96 24.45
C ASN A 13 3.44 -27.39 25.17
N ASP A 14 2.28 -26.81 24.85
CA ASP A 14 0.99 -27.25 25.40
C ASP A 14 0.38 -28.37 24.54
N ASP A 15 0.26 -29.56 25.11
CA ASP A 15 -0.52 -30.66 24.54
C ASP A 15 -2.02 -30.37 24.70
N PHE A 16 -2.78 -30.51 23.62
CA PHE A 16 -4.22 -30.32 23.66
C PHE A 16 -4.90 -31.51 24.37
N ASP A 17 -5.24 -31.33 25.65
CA ASP A 17 -5.97 -32.33 26.46
C ASP A 17 -7.49 -32.36 26.19
N GLY A 18 -7.97 -31.64 25.17
CA GLY A 18 -9.39 -31.59 24.81
C GLY A 18 -9.89 -32.82 24.06
N ASP A 19 -11.22 -32.92 23.99
CA ASP A 19 -11.94 -33.91 23.19
C ASP A 19 -11.60 -33.74 21.68
N PRO A 20 -11.28 -34.81 20.94
CA PRO A 20 -11.15 -34.81 19.48
C PRO A 20 -12.25 -34.04 18.72
N GLU A 21 -13.49 -34.06 19.20
CA GLU A 21 -14.58 -33.30 18.57
C GLU A 21 -14.34 -31.79 18.67
N THR A 22 -13.82 -31.32 19.81
CA THR A 22 -13.47 -29.90 20.02
C THR A 22 -12.32 -29.48 19.09
N ALA A 23 -11.30 -30.31 18.92
CA ALA A 23 -10.21 -30.02 17.97
C ALA A 23 -10.71 -29.88 16.53
N THR A 24 -11.66 -30.72 16.13
CA THR A 24 -12.28 -30.68 14.79
C THR A 24 -13.07 -29.40 14.58
N ILE A 25 -13.86 -28.99 15.59
CA ILE A 25 -14.63 -27.73 15.55
C ILE A 25 -13.68 -26.53 15.45
N LEU A 26 -12.64 -26.50 16.30
CA LEU A 26 -11.64 -25.42 16.31
C LEU A 26 -10.90 -25.31 14.98
N ARG A 27 -10.50 -26.44 14.38
CA ARG A 27 -9.87 -26.45 13.06
C ARG A 27 -10.79 -25.86 12.00
N LYS A 28 -12.07 -26.25 11.99
CA LYS A 28 -13.05 -25.76 11.02
C LYS A 28 -13.25 -24.25 11.13
N GLU A 29 -13.39 -23.75 12.36
CA GLU A 29 -13.55 -22.32 12.62
C GLU A 29 -12.28 -21.53 12.28
N ALA A 30 -11.11 -22.07 12.61
CA ALA A 30 -9.82 -21.46 12.29
C ALA A 30 -9.59 -21.37 10.78
N ARG A 31 -9.94 -22.43 10.03
CA ARG A 31 -9.92 -22.40 8.56
C ARG A 31 -10.86 -21.33 8.01
N ASN A 32 -12.11 -21.29 8.48
CA ASN A 32 -13.08 -20.30 8.02
C ASN A 32 -12.60 -18.86 8.29
N THR A 33 -11.98 -18.63 9.46
CA THR A 33 -11.38 -17.34 9.79
C THR A 33 -10.18 -17.01 8.91
N LEU A 34 -9.32 -17.99 8.63
CA LEU A 34 -8.18 -17.82 7.75
C LEU A 34 -8.63 -17.46 6.33
N ASP A 35 -9.63 -18.15 5.80
CA ASP A 35 -10.20 -17.89 4.47
C ASP A 35 -10.71 -16.44 4.39
N HIS A 36 -11.44 -15.96 5.40
CA HIS A 36 -11.86 -14.55 5.48
C HIS A 36 -10.70 -13.55 5.57
N GLN A 37 -9.60 -13.90 6.25
CA GLN A 37 -8.42 -13.04 6.31
C GLN A 37 -7.69 -12.98 4.97
N ILE A 38 -7.63 -14.08 4.23
CA ILE A 38 -7.05 -14.14 2.88
C ILE A 38 -7.88 -13.27 1.94
N ASP A 39 -9.20 -13.44 1.93
CA ASP A 39 -10.11 -12.61 1.11
C ASP A 39 -9.93 -11.11 1.40
N ALA A 40 -9.78 -10.75 2.68
CA ALA A 40 -9.55 -9.36 3.07
C ALA A 40 -8.18 -8.82 2.60
N LEU A 41 -7.12 -9.64 2.64
CA LEU A 41 -5.80 -9.25 2.15
C LEU A 41 -5.77 -9.12 0.62
N ASP A 42 -6.42 -10.03 -0.09
CA ASP A 42 -6.57 -9.97 -1.55
C ASP A 42 -7.34 -8.71 -1.99
N ASP A 43 -8.42 -8.34 -1.28
CA ASP A 43 -9.16 -7.10 -1.55
C ASP A 43 -8.30 -5.83 -1.32
N ILE A 44 -7.45 -5.83 -0.29
CA ILE A 44 -6.49 -4.73 -0.04
C ILE A 44 -5.50 -4.61 -1.20
N ASP A 45 -4.97 -5.73 -1.69
CA ASP A 45 -4.04 -5.74 -2.83
C ASP A 45 -4.68 -5.26 -4.12
N GLU A 46 -5.91 -5.69 -4.41
CA GLU A 46 -6.62 -5.23 -5.59
C GLU A 46 -6.88 -3.71 -5.52
N LYS A 47 -7.27 -3.20 -4.34
CA LYS A 47 -7.42 -1.76 -4.10
C LYS A 47 -6.10 -1.01 -4.29
N ALA A 48 -4.99 -1.53 -3.75
CA ALA A 48 -3.67 -0.92 -3.90
C ALA A 48 -3.24 -0.85 -5.37
N ALA A 49 -3.39 -1.95 -6.11
CA ALA A 49 -3.09 -2.00 -7.54
C ALA A 49 -3.97 -1.03 -8.35
N ARG A 50 -5.25 -0.92 -8.00
CA ARG A 50 -6.18 0.02 -8.64
C ARG A 50 -5.77 1.46 -8.40
N ILE A 51 -5.42 1.84 -7.17
CA ILE A 51 -4.94 3.18 -6.84
C ILE A 51 -3.60 3.48 -7.54
N LEU A 52 -2.67 2.52 -7.57
CA LEU A 52 -1.41 2.70 -8.28
C LEU A 52 -1.62 3.02 -9.76
N ARG A 53 -2.55 2.31 -10.43
CA ARG A 53 -2.91 2.58 -11.83
C ARG A 53 -3.52 3.97 -12.00
N LEU A 54 -4.41 4.38 -11.10
CA LEU A 54 -4.99 5.73 -11.10
C LEU A 54 -3.91 6.81 -10.94
N ASN A 55 -2.94 6.60 -10.04
CA ASN A 55 -1.86 7.55 -9.84
C ASN A 55 -0.97 7.67 -11.07
N VAL A 56 -0.60 6.55 -11.72
CA VAL A 56 0.18 6.56 -12.96
C VAL A 56 -0.56 7.30 -14.07
N LEU A 57 -1.87 7.07 -14.20
CA LEU A 57 -2.71 7.81 -15.13
C LEU A 57 -2.70 9.32 -14.83
N LEU A 58 -2.88 9.70 -13.57
CA LEU A 58 -2.90 11.11 -13.15
C LEU A 58 -1.54 11.79 -13.39
N ILE A 59 -0.43 11.11 -13.11
CA ILE A 59 0.93 11.59 -13.45
C ILE A 59 1.02 11.86 -14.95
N GLY A 60 0.54 10.93 -15.79
CA GLY A 60 0.52 11.11 -17.24
C GLY A 60 -0.28 12.33 -17.68
N ILE A 61 -1.46 12.57 -17.08
CA ILE A 61 -2.28 13.74 -17.36
C ILE A 61 -1.55 15.03 -16.96
N VAL A 62 -0.96 15.08 -15.76
CA VAL A 62 -0.22 16.25 -15.27
C VAL A 62 0.99 16.56 -16.16
N LEU A 63 1.78 15.54 -16.52
CA LEU A 63 2.91 15.70 -17.43
C LEU A 63 2.48 16.16 -18.82
N SER A 64 1.33 15.69 -19.32
CA SER A 64 0.77 16.13 -20.60
C SER A 64 0.36 17.59 -20.56
N ALA A 65 -0.35 18.01 -19.50
CA ALA A 65 -0.75 19.40 -19.31
C ALA A 65 0.47 20.33 -19.22
N LEU A 66 1.49 19.96 -18.45
CA LEU A 66 2.75 20.70 -18.35
C LEU A 66 3.49 20.75 -19.69
N SER A 67 3.50 19.66 -20.46
CA SER A 67 4.13 19.61 -21.78
C SER A 67 3.45 20.52 -22.79
N LEU A 68 2.11 20.63 -22.75
CA LEU A 68 1.36 21.56 -23.58
C LEU A 68 1.61 23.01 -23.18
N ALA A 69 1.62 23.30 -21.87
CA ALA A 69 1.94 24.63 -21.34
C ALA A 69 3.40 25.06 -21.61
N ALA A 70 4.33 24.10 -21.78
CA ALA A 70 5.70 24.39 -22.17
C ALA A 70 5.87 24.69 -23.67
N GLN A 71 4.94 24.24 -24.51
CA GLN A 71 5.00 24.41 -25.97
C GLN A 71 4.35 25.72 -26.46
N THR A 72 3.58 26.41 -25.60
CA THR A 72 3.04 27.73 -25.91
C THR A 72 4.16 28.77 -25.85
N ASP A 73 4.87 28.93 -26.97
CA ASP A 73 5.80 30.05 -27.20
C ASP A 73 5.03 31.38 -27.17
N PRO A 74 5.54 32.45 -26.50
CA PRO A 74 4.89 33.78 -26.46
C PRO A 74 4.81 34.49 -27.83
N THR A 75 5.32 33.89 -28.90
CA THR A 75 5.72 34.62 -30.12
C THR A 75 4.70 34.57 -31.26
N TYR A 76 3.52 33.93 -31.10
CA TYR A 76 2.57 33.73 -32.21
C TYR A 76 1.09 34.07 -31.96
N ILE A 77 0.72 34.72 -30.86
CA ILE A 77 -0.66 35.17 -30.64
C ILE A 77 -0.68 36.70 -30.44
N SER A 78 -0.46 37.44 -31.53
CA SER A 78 -0.54 38.92 -31.53
C SER A 78 -1.96 39.47 -31.74
N ASP A 79 -3.04 38.71 -31.55
CA ASP A 79 -4.39 39.26 -31.85
C ASP A 79 -5.60 38.68 -31.10
N SER A 80 -5.44 38.08 -29.93
CA SER A 80 -6.62 37.73 -29.11
C SER A 80 -6.34 37.79 -27.62
N SER A 81 -7.26 38.42 -26.91
CA SER A 81 -7.38 38.72 -25.47
C SER A 81 -7.34 37.53 -24.50
N ILE A 82 -6.50 36.52 -24.76
CA ILE A 82 -6.17 35.47 -23.80
C ILE A 82 -4.84 35.87 -23.19
N GLU A 83 -4.83 36.18 -21.89
CA GLU A 83 -3.60 36.40 -21.13
C GLU A 83 -2.61 35.29 -21.45
N GLU A 84 -1.36 35.68 -21.77
CA GLU A 84 -0.27 34.74 -22.03
C GLU A 84 -0.11 33.81 -20.84
N LEU A 85 -0.56 32.56 -20.96
CA LEU A 85 -0.36 31.56 -19.92
C LEU A 85 1.12 31.16 -19.90
N HIS A 86 1.84 31.61 -18.89
CA HIS A 86 3.26 31.28 -18.72
C HIS A 86 3.35 29.97 -17.94
N ILE A 87 4.33 29.12 -18.28
CA ILE A 87 4.56 27.86 -17.55
C ILE A 87 4.75 28.08 -16.04
N ASN A 88 5.23 29.27 -15.65
CA ASN A 88 5.42 29.68 -14.27
C ASN A 88 4.10 29.72 -13.48
N ASP A 89 2.96 29.98 -14.15
CA ASP A 89 1.64 30.05 -13.49
C ASP A 89 1.17 28.64 -13.08
N PHE A 90 1.53 27.62 -13.85
CA PHE A 90 1.28 26.22 -13.50
C PHE A 90 2.28 25.65 -12.49
N LEU A 91 3.42 26.31 -12.26
CA LEU A 91 4.41 25.90 -11.25
C LEU A 91 4.17 26.59 -9.90
N ASN A 92 2.90 26.65 -9.48
CA ASN A 92 2.53 27.20 -8.18
C ASN A 92 2.68 26.17 -7.04
N ARG A 93 2.63 26.69 -5.81
CA ARG A 93 2.79 25.89 -4.57
C ARG A 93 1.77 24.74 -4.47
N PHE A 94 0.55 24.92 -4.99
CA PHE A 94 -0.50 23.91 -4.89
C PHE A 94 -0.17 22.73 -5.81
N VAL A 95 0.23 22.99 -7.06
CA VAL A 95 0.70 21.92 -7.96
C VAL A 95 1.88 21.17 -7.35
N GLY A 96 2.83 21.88 -6.72
CA GLY A 96 3.94 21.26 -6.00
C GLY A 96 3.50 20.28 -4.90
N VAL A 97 2.58 20.70 -4.02
CA VAL A 97 1.99 19.80 -3.01
C VAL A 97 1.26 18.64 -3.67
N GLY A 98 0.51 18.91 -4.74
CA GLY A 98 -0.23 17.91 -5.51
C GLY A 98 0.67 16.80 -6.06
N VAL A 99 1.80 17.16 -6.68
CA VAL A 99 2.81 16.23 -7.20
C VAL A 99 3.43 15.42 -6.08
N VAL A 100 3.89 16.08 -5.01
CA VAL A 100 4.53 15.39 -3.88
C VAL A 100 3.58 14.37 -3.25
N SER A 101 2.33 14.77 -2.97
CA SER A 101 1.31 13.87 -2.43
C SER A 101 1.01 12.70 -3.37
N LEU A 102 0.97 12.93 -4.69
CA LEU A 102 0.75 11.87 -5.69
C LEU A 102 1.87 10.83 -5.70
N LEU A 103 3.13 11.30 -5.62
CA LEU A 103 4.30 10.43 -5.58
C LEU A 103 4.33 9.61 -4.30
N PHE A 104 4.04 10.21 -3.14
CA PHE A 104 3.91 9.48 -1.88
C PHE A 104 2.76 8.47 -1.92
N SER A 105 1.59 8.84 -2.45
CA SER A 105 0.47 7.92 -2.66
C SER A 105 0.90 6.72 -3.51
N SER A 106 1.59 6.97 -4.62
CA SER A 106 2.08 5.91 -5.52
C SER A 106 3.07 4.97 -4.84
N GLY A 107 4.01 5.54 -4.07
CA GLY A 107 4.98 4.76 -3.31
C GLY A 107 4.31 3.86 -2.27
N LEU A 108 3.36 4.41 -1.50
CA LEU A 108 2.61 3.63 -0.50
C LEU A 108 1.71 2.56 -1.14
N ALA A 109 1.08 2.85 -2.28
CA ALA A 109 0.29 1.88 -3.04
C ALA A 109 1.17 0.72 -3.51
N ALA A 110 2.33 1.02 -4.09
CA ALA A 110 3.28 0.01 -4.55
C ALA A 110 3.86 -0.81 -3.39
N LEU A 111 4.16 -0.16 -2.26
CA LEU A 111 4.58 -0.86 -1.04
C LEU A 111 3.48 -1.81 -0.58
N THR A 112 2.23 -1.35 -0.46
CA THR A 112 1.11 -2.18 -0.03
C THR A 112 0.96 -3.41 -0.93
N TYR A 113 0.87 -3.20 -2.24
CA TYR A 113 0.75 -4.25 -3.26
C TYR A 113 1.89 -5.27 -3.24
N THR A 114 3.13 -4.84 -3.00
CA THR A 114 4.29 -5.77 -2.96
C THR A 114 4.46 -6.43 -1.60
N SER A 115 3.75 -5.96 -0.57
CA SER A 115 4.00 -6.32 0.81
C SER A 115 2.99 -7.30 1.40
N SER A 116 1.89 -7.56 0.72
CA SER A 116 0.80 -8.45 1.17
C SER A 116 1.12 -9.93 0.95
N GLU A 117 2.31 -10.35 1.39
CA GLU A 117 2.55 -11.77 1.56
C GLU A 117 1.57 -12.30 2.62
N PHE A 118 0.78 -13.30 2.24
CA PHE A 118 -0.14 -14.00 3.13
C PHE A 118 0.17 -15.50 3.14
N LYS A 119 -0.23 -16.17 4.22
CA LYS A 119 -0.16 -17.63 4.34
C LYS A 119 -1.51 -18.21 4.00
N ALA A 120 -1.57 -18.97 2.90
CA ALA A 120 -2.80 -19.49 2.30
C ALA A 120 -3.30 -20.82 2.91
N GLY A 121 -2.66 -21.32 3.97
CA GLY A 121 -3.00 -22.61 4.58
C GLY A 121 -1.96 -23.70 4.33
N VAL A 122 -2.40 -24.96 4.48
CA VAL A 122 -1.57 -26.17 4.38
C VAL A 122 -1.03 -26.30 2.96
N ASN A 123 0.30 -26.35 2.81
CA ASN A 123 0.95 -26.59 1.53
C ASN A 123 1.26 -28.09 1.31
N SER A 124 1.65 -28.47 0.09
CA SER A 124 1.93 -29.87 -0.26
C SER A 124 3.07 -30.50 0.56
N ASN A 125 4.05 -29.70 1.00
CA ASN A 125 5.15 -30.18 1.84
C ASN A 125 4.68 -30.42 3.28
N ASP A 126 3.78 -29.58 3.81
CA ASP A 126 3.19 -29.78 5.14
C ASP A 126 2.39 -31.09 5.17
N VAL A 127 1.64 -31.39 4.09
CA VAL A 127 0.94 -32.67 3.93
C VAL A 127 1.91 -33.85 3.88
N ALA A 128 3.01 -33.73 3.12
CA ALA A 128 4.03 -34.78 3.04
C ALA A 128 4.67 -35.07 4.41
N LEU A 129 4.97 -34.02 5.19
CA LEU A 129 5.49 -34.16 6.56
C LEU A 129 4.50 -34.86 7.49
N LEU A 130 3.20 -34.60 7.35
CA LEU A 130 2.17 -35.30 8.14
C LEU A 130 2.12 -36.81 7.81
N PHE A 131 2.36 -37.18 6.55
CA PHE A 131 2.45 -38.59 6.14
C PHE A 131 3.76 -39.26 6.54
N GLU A 132 4.87 -38.52 6.65
CA GLU A 132 6.17 -39.06 7.05
C GLU A 132 6.29 -39.32 8.56
N GLN A 133 5.54 -38.60 9.40
CA GLN A 133 5.67 -38.67 10.86
C GLN A 133 4.72 -39.67 11.55
N ASP A 134 3.99 -40.51 10.80
CA ASP A 134 3.05 -41.52 11.34
C ASP A 134 2.09 -40.94 12.40
N TYR A 135 1.63 -39.70 12.20
CA TYR A 135 0.69 -39.08 13.13
C TYR A 135 -0.62 -39.85 13.22
N THR A 136 -1.10 -40.05 14.45
CA THR A 136 -2.47 -40.50 14.67
C THR A 136 -3.46 -39.43 14.17
N GLY A 137 -4.71 -39.83 13.85
CA GLY A 137 -5.74 -38.88 13.40
C GLY A 137 -5.93 -37.70 14.35
N LYS A 138 -5.82 -37.93 15.68
CA LYS A 138 -5.89 -36.86 16.69
C LYS A 138 -4.69 -35.90 16.60
N GLN A 139 -3.48 -36.43 16.50
CA GLN A 139 -2.25 -35.62 16.40
C GLN A 139 -2.20 -34.80 15.09
N SER A 140 -2.72 -35.35 14.00
CA SER A 140 -2.80 -34.63 12.72
C SER A 140 -3.78 -33.44 12.81
N GLU A 141 -4.96 -33.65 13.38
CA GLU A 141 -5.95 -32.58 13.59
C GLU A 141 -5.40 -31.46 14.50
N GLU A 142 -4.70 -31.82 15.57
CA GLU A 142 -4.05 -30.87 16.47
C GLU A 142 -2.93 -30.09 15.79
N ALA A 143 -2.03 -30.76 15.05
CA ALA A 143 -0.95 -30.12 14.31
C ALA A 143 -1.47 -29.13 13.26
N VAL A 144 -2.55 -29.48 12.56
CA VAL A 144 -3.20 -28.60 11.58
C VAL A 144 -3.86 -27.40 12.27
N ALA A 145 -4.54 -27.60 13.40
CA ALA A 145 -5.14 -26.51 14.17
C ALA A 145 -4.06 -25.52 14.69
N LYS A 146 -2.95 -26.03 15.22
CA LYS A 146 -1.78 -25.22 15.64
C LYS A 146 -1.20 -24.43 14.46
N SER A 147 -1.11 -25.04 13.28
CA SER A 147 -0.64 -24.37 12.06
C SER A 147 -1.59 -23.24 11.61
N TYR A 148 -2.91 -23.47 11.65
CA TYR A 148 -3.88 -22.41 11.36
C TYR A 148 -3.76 -21.23 12.31
N ALA A 149 -3.57 -21.47 13.61
CA ALA A 149 -3.36 -20.39 14.58
C ALA A 149 -2.12 -19.54 14.24
N LEU A 150 -1.02 -20.17 13.82
CA LEU A 150 0.19 -19.45 13.39
C LEU A 150 -0.05 -18.64 12.11
N TRP A 151 -0.73 -19.19 11.10
CA TRP A 151 -1.04 -18.47 9.87
C TRP A 151 -2.01 -17.31 10.10
N MET A 152 -3.02 -17.49 10.95
CA MET A 152 -3.93 -16.44 11.36
C MET A 152 -3.20 -15.29 12.07
N ASN A 153 -2.24 -15.61 12.95
CA ASN A 153 -1.45 -14.56 13.62
C ASN A 153 -0.60 -13.77 12.63
N PHE A 154 0.05 -14.48 11.69
CA PHE A 154 0.84 -13.86 10.63
C PHE A 154 -0.01 -12.94 9.74
N ASN A 155 -1.14 -13.45 9.23
CA ASN A 155 -2.04 -12.69 8.36
C ASN A 155 -2.65 -11.49 9.09
N LYS A 156 -3.00 -11.63 10.39
CA LYS A 156 -3.46 -10.52 11.23
C LYS A 156 -2.44 -9.38 11.27
N LYS A 157 -1.16 -9.68 11.48
CA LYS A 157 -0.09 -8.66 11.50
C LYS A 157 0.03 -7.94 10.16
N THR A 158 0.01 -8.69 9.05
CA THR A 158 0.01 -8.11 7.70
C THR A 158 -1.21 -7.21 7.47
N ASN A 159 -2.39 -7.63 7.93
CA ASN A 159 -3.61 -6.83 7.78
C ASN A 159 -3.58 -5.53 8.61
N VAL A 160 -3.10 -5.61 9.86
CA VAL A 160 -2.92 -4.43 10.73
C VAL A 160 -1.96 -3.40 10.12
N LEU A 161 -0.97 -3.86 9.36
CA LEU A 161 -0.04 -3.01 8.61
C LEU A 161 -0.66 -2.38 7.38
N ASN A 162 -1.31 -3.18 6.55
CA ASN A 162 -1.72 -2.76 5.23
C ASN A 162 -2.97 -1.85 5.28
N THR A 163 -3.82 -2.01 6.30
CA THR A 163 -5.02 -1.18 6.51
C THR A 163 -4.72 0.33 6.64
N PRO A 164 -3.82 0.80 7.54
CA PRO A 164 -3.48 2.23 7.59
C PRO A 164 -2.72 2.69 6.34
N LEU A 165 -1.92 1.84 5.70
CA LEU A 165 -1.18 2.18 4.48
C LEU A 165 -2.13 2.45 3.31
N ILE A 166 -3.13 1.61 3.08
CA ILE A 166 -4.11 1.82 1.99
C ILE A 166 -4.99 3.05 2.26
N THR A 167 -5.32 3.30 3.52
CA THR A 167 -6.07 4.49 3.94
C THR A 167 -5.25 5.76 3.70
N ALA A 168 -3.99 5.79 4.14
CA ALA A 168 -3.07 6.91 3.91
C ALA A 168 -2.82 7.16 2.41
N THR A 169 -2.67 6.08 1.64
CA THR A 169 -2.53 6.12 0.17
C THR A 169 -3.71 6.83 -0.48
N SER A 170 -4.93 6.46 -0.09
CA SER A 170 -6.17 7.05 -0.61
C SER A 170 -6.31 8.53 -0.21
N LEU A 171 -5.97 8.87 1.03
CA LEU A 171 -5.99 10.26 1.51
C LEU A 171 -4.99 11.14 0.76
N LEU A 172 -3.78 10.65 0.52
CA LEU A 172 -2.77 11.38 -0.27
C LEU A 172 -3.22 11.61 -1.70
N LEU A 173 -3.96 10.67 -2.30
CA LEU A 173 -4.56 10.86 -3.63
C LEU A 173 -5.62 11.97 -3.60
N VAL A 174 -6.50 11.99 -2.58
CA VAL A 174 -7.50 13.07 -2.40
C VAL A 174 -6.82 14.43 -2.21
N VAL A 175 -5.77 14.50 -1.37
CA VAL A 175 -4.94 15.70 -1.18
C VAL A 175 -4.36 16.16 -2.52
N SER A 176 -3.84 15.22 -3.31
CA SER A 176 -3.24 15.50 -4.62
C SER A 176 -4.24 16.12 -5.59
N ILE A 177 -5.39 15.48 -5.79
CA ILE A 177 -6.44 15.97 -6.69
C ILE A 177 -6.96 17.34 -6.24
N THR A 178 -7.15 17.53 -4.94
CA THR A 178 -7.61 18.81 -4.37
C THR A 178 -6.60 19.93 -4.66
N HIS A 179 -5.31 19.66 -4.45
CA HIS A 179 -4.26 20.65 -4.68
C HIS A 179 -4.00 20.91 -6.16
N PHE A 180 -4.14 19.92 -7.04
CA PHE A 180 -4.14 20.18 -8.48
C PHE A 180 -5.31 21.08 -8.90
N SER A 181 -6.49 20.84 -8.35
CA SER A 181 -7.67 21.66 -8.63
C SER A 181 -7.46 23.11 -8.18
N LEU A 182 -6.91 23.32 -6.98
CA LEU A 182 -6.54 24.66 -6.49
C LEU A 182 -5.42 25.28 -7.33
N GLY A 183 -4.42 24.51 -7.75
CA GLY A 183 -3.33 25.00 -8.58
C GLY A 183 -3.77 25.41 -9.99
N VAL A 184 -4.71 24.68 -10.59
CA VAL A 184 -5.33 25.06 -11.87
C VAL A 184 -6.19 26.30 -11.70
N TYR A 185 -6.95 26.41 -10.60
CA TYR A 185 -7.70 27.63 -10.28
C TYR A 185 -6.78 28.85 -10.15
N ASP A 186 -5.68 28.72 -9.39
CA ASP A 186 -4.69 29.77 -9.18
C ASP A 186 -4.09 30.27 -10.51
N ALA A 187 -3.78 29.33 -11.41
CA ALA A 187 -3.18 29.62 -12.71
C ALA A 187 -4.15 30.25 -13.73
N LEU A 188 -5.44 29.91 -13.69
CA LEU A 188 -6.41 30.31 -14.72
C LEU A 188 -7.35 31.45 -14.32
N ILE A 189 -7.66 31.56 -13.02
CA ILE A 189 -8.66 32.48 -12.50
C ILE A 189 -8.00 33.56 -11.63
N GLY A 190 -6.89 33.22 -10.98
CA GLY A 190 -6.13 34.10 -10.10
C GLY A 190 -6.09 33.59 -8.66
N GLU A 191 -5.57 34.43 -7.77
CA GLU A 191 -5.16 34.02 -6.42
C GLU A 191 -6.26 33.27 -5.65
N VAL A 192 -5.91 32.08 -5.16
CA VAL A 192 -6.81 31.27 -4.34
C VAL A 192 -7.08 31.96 -2.99
N SER A 193 -8.35 32.32 -2.77
CA SER A 193 -8.81 32.86 -1.49
C SER A 193 -8.54 31.90 -0.32
N TRP A 194 -8.09 32.45 0.81
CA TRP A 194 -7.85 31.69 2.04
C TRP A 194 -9.07 30.89 2.52
N MET A 195 -10.29 31.36 2.23
CA MET A 195 -11.52 30.63 2.56
C MET A 195 -11.61 29.30 1.80
N LEU A 196 -11.24 29.27 0.51
CA LEU A 196 -11.24 28.03 -0.28
C LEU A 196 -10.20 27.05 0.25
N ILE A 197 -9.03 27.54 0.67
CA ILE A 197 -7.99 26.73 1.31
C ILE A 197 -8.52 26.10 2.60
N LEU A 198 -9.18 26.89 3.46
CA LEU A 198 -9.77 26.36 4.70
C LEU A 198 -10.87 25.34 4.44
N ILE A 199 -11.73 25.57 3.43
CA ILE A 199 -12.77 24.61 3.06
C ILE A 199 -12.13 23.31 2.56
N ALA A 200 -11.13 23.38 1.69
CA ALA A 200 -10.42 22.21 1.17
C ALA A 200 -9.79 21.40 2.31
N TRP A 201 -9.06 22.05 3.23
CA TRP A 201 -8.48 21.40 4.40
C TRP A 201 -9.53 20.90 5.39
N GLY A 202 -10.66 21.60 5.53
CA GLY A 202 -11.79 21.16 6.35
C GLY A 202 -12.38 19.85 5.83
N ILE A 203 -12.59 19.74 4.51
CA ILE A 203 -13.05 18.51 3.86
C ILE A 203 -12.03 17.37 4.07
N ILE A 204 -10.74 17.62 3.82
CA ILE A 204 -9.68 16.63 4.04
C ILE A 204 -9.66 16.20 5.52
N GLY A 205 -9.81 17.12 6.46
CA GLY A 205 -9.88 16.84 7.89
C GLY A 205 -11.06 15.93 8.26
N VAL A 206 -12.23 16.14 7.66
CA VAL A 206 -13.40 15.25 7.82
C VAL A 206 -13.10 13.86 7.27
N PHE A 207 -12.46 13.75 6.11
CA PHE A 207 -12.03 12.46 5.57
C PHE A 207 -11.05 11.74 6.49
N VAL A 208 -10.06 12.44 7.04
CA VAL A 208 -9.09 11.85 7.99
C VAL A 208 -9.78 11.38 9.27
N TYR A 209 -10.74 12.16 9.78
CA TYR A 209 -11.50 11.81 10.98
C TYR A 209 -12.38 10.57 10.75
N THR A 210 -13.16 10.58 9.68
CA THR A 210 -14.08 9.48 9.33
C THR A 210 -13.36 8.19 8.95
N ALA A 211 -12.17 8.30 8.35
CA ALA A 211 -11.32 7.15 8.05
C ALA A 211 -10.67 6.52 9.29
N GLU A 212 -10.78 7.14 10.48
CA GLU A 212 -10.16 6.69 11.72
C GLU A 212 -8.64 6.41 11.62
N LEU A 213 -7.95 7.07 10.68
CA LEU A 213 -6.52 6.84 10.41
C LEU A 213 -5.66 6.91 11.69
N PRO A 214 -5.86 7.85 12.63
CA PRO A 214 -5.07 7.88 13.86
C PRO A 214 -5.17 6.62 14.70
N LYS A 215 -6.39 6.04 14.81
CA LYS A 215 -6.61 4.79 15.56
C LYS A 215 -5.95 3.61 14.87
N GLN A 216 -6.01 3.56 13.53
CA GLN A 216 -5.37 2.51 12.75
C GLN A 216 -3.85 2.56 12.88
N VAL A 217 -3.25 3.76 12.79
CA VAL A 217 -1.81 3.96 12.97
C VAL A 217 -1.39 3.63 14.40
N GLN A 218 -2.16 4.07 15.41
CA GLN A 218 -1.88 3.74 16.80
C GLN A 218 -1.90 2.23 17.05
N ARG A 219 -2.86 1.51 16.44
CA ARG A 219 -2.92 0.05 16.50
C ARG A 219 -1.68 -0.60 15.87
N ALA A 220 -1.29 -0.13 14.68
CA ALA A 220 -0.11 -0.67 13.99
C ALA A 220 1.20 -0.39 14.73
N LEU A 221 1.34 0.78 15.36
CA LEU A 221 2.54 1.14 16.13
C LEU A 221 2.62 0.46 17.51
N GLY A 222 1.46 0.07 18.08
CA GLY A 222 1.42 -0.65 19.36
C GLY A 222 1.96 -2.08 19.29
N GLU A 223 2.12 -2.62 18.08
CA GLU A 223 2.58 -3.99 17.85
C GLU A 223 4.08 -3.94 17.46
N SER A 224 4.96 -4.42 18.34
CA SER A 224 6.42 -4.19 18.27
C SER A 224 7.09 -4.80 17.04
N ASP A 225 6.64 -5.97 16.61
CA ASP A 225 7.13 -6.68 15.42
C ASP A 225 6.82 -5.93 14.12
N THR A 226 5.71 -5.18 14.14
CA THR A 226 5.16 -4.43 13.02
C THR A 226 6.10 -3.32 12.55
N VAL A 227 6.74 -2.63 13.50
CA VAL A 227 7.70 -1.53 13.23
C VAL A 227 8.95 -2.05 12.51
N LEU A 228 9.46 -3.22 12.92
CA LEU A 228 10.63 -3.85 12.30
C LEU A 228 10.32 -4.29 10.86
N THR A 229 9.13 -4.84 10.62
CA THR A 229 8.68 -5.22 9.27
C THR A 229 8.55 -3.99 8.37
N ILE A 230 7.99 -2.87 8.85
CA ILE A 230 7.94 -1.61 8.08
C ILE A 230 9.35 -1.12 7.74
N GLN A 231 10.25 -1.07 8.72
CA GLN A 231 11.62 -0.60 8.48
C GLN A 231 12.38 -1.47 7.48
N SER A 232 12.18 -2.78 7.52
CA SER A 232 12.77 -3.72 6.58
C SER A 232 12.24 -3.50 5.16
N LYS A 233 10.92 -3.41 5.00
CA LYS A 233 10.27 -3.17 3.70
C LYS A 233 10.66 -1.81 3.11
N ALA A 234 10.68 -0.76 3.91
CA ALA A 234 11.13 0.57 3.50
C ALA A 234 12.59 0.55 3.03
N ARG A 235 13.48 -0.15 3.75
CA ARG A 235 14.88 -0.32 3.33
C ARG A 235 15.01 -1.07 2.00
N SER A 236 14.24 -2.14 1.81
CA SER A 236 14.22 -2.90 0.55
C SER A 236 13.76 -2.04 -0.62
N PHE A 237 12.69 -1.27 -0.44
CA PHE A 237 12.18 -0.36 -1.46
C PHE A 237 13.14 0.78 -1.80
N ILE A 238 13.78 1.39 -0.80
CA ILE A 238 14.83 2.40 -1.03
C ILE A 238 16.01 1.81 -1.80
N SER A 239 16.41 0.58 -1.46
CA SER A 239 17.45 -0.15 -2.20
C SER A 239 17.05 -0.40 -3.65
N PHE A 240 15.80 -0.81 -3.88
CA PHE A 240 15.24 -1.00 -5.22
C PHE A 240 15.28 0.30 -6.04
N ILE A 241 14.78 1.42 -5.50
CA ILE A 241 14.82 2.73 -6.18
C ILE A 241 16.26 3.12 -6.53
N LYS A 242 17.19 2.96 -5.58
CA LYS A 242 18.62 3.26 -5.82
C LYS A 242 19.23 2.39 -6.92
N SER A 243 18.69 1.20 -7.17
CA SER A 243 19.18 0.28 -8.22
C SER A 243 18.70 0.61 -9.65
N ILE A 244 17.64 1.42 -9.80
CA ILE A 244 17.06 1.82 -11.10
C ILE A 244 18.09 2.50 -12.02
N PRO A 245 18.86 3.54 -11.60
CA PRO A 245 19.84 4.18 -12.48
C PRO A 245 20.96 3.23 -12.93
N TYR A 246 21.36 2.26 -12.10
CA TYR A 246 22.39 1.27 -12.48
C TYR A 246 21.90 0.26 -13.52
N ARG A 247 20.60 -0.10 -13.51
CA ARG A 247 20.01 -1.00 -14.52
C ARG A 247 19.83 -0.32 -15.88
N LEU A 248 19.50 0.97 -15.90
CA LEU A 248 19.36 1.73 -17.14
C LEU A 248 20.71 2.03 -17.81
N ALA A 249 21.79 2.22 -17.02
CA ALA A 249 23.15 2.37 -17.55
C ALA A 249 23.73 1.09 -18.19
N GLY A 250 23.17 -0.09 -17.87
CA GLY A 250 23.55 -1.37 -18.48
C GLY A 250 22.86 -1.67 -19.82
N PHE A 251 21.86 -0.88 -20.22
CA PHE A 251 21.06 -1.12 -21.42
C PHE A 251 21.69 -0.54 -22.71
N ASP A 252 22.79 0.21 -22.61
CA ASP A 252 23.39 0.99 -23.72
C ASP A 252 24.58 0.32 -24.43
N ARG A 253 24.79 -1.01 -24.34
CA ARG A 253 25.94 -1.65 -25.04
C ARG A 253 25.65 -2.86 -25.91
N SER A 254 24.44 -3.41 -25.94
CA SER A 254 24.16 -4.64 -26.71
C SER A 254 23.58 -4.42 -28.11
N TRP A 255 23.10 -3.22 -28.47
CA TRP A 255 22.42 -2.97 -29.75
C TRP A 255 23.32 -2.46 -30.90
N ARG A 256 24.62 -2.23 -30.67
CA ARG A 256 25.57 -1.73 -31.69
C ARG A 256 26.40 -2.79 -32.43
N ARG A 257 26.09 -4.08 -32.31
CA ARG A 257 26.75 -5.14 -33.09
C ARG A 257 25.74 -5.98 -33.85
N LYS A 258 25.27 -5.43 -34.97
CA LYS A 258 24.76 -6.15 -36.15
C LYS A 258 24.53 -5.13 -37.27
N ARG A 259 25.62 -4.72 -37.92
CA ARG A 259 25.68 -4.34 -39.33
C ARG A 259 26.97 -4.91 -39.89
#